data_AF-A0A3D9CF91-F1
#
_entry.id   AF-A0A3D9CF91-F1
#
_cell.length_a   1.000
_cell.length_b   1.000
_cell.length_c   1.000
_cell.angle_alpha   90.00
_cell.angle_beta   90.00
_cell.angle_gamma   90.00
#
_symmetry.space_group_name_H-M   'P 1'
#
loop_
_entity.id
_entity.type
_entity.pdbx_description
1 polymer ?
#
loop_
_entity_poly.entity_id
_entity_poly.type
_entity_poly.pdbx_seq_one_letter_code
_entity_poly.pdbx_strand_id
1 'polypeptide(L)'
;MKGLKIISVISFLLIGGIQLHATVNLIMLLLYIYTLIQNIFSPPPVLDSSWESLLIIPIIGTIIIFLSCKRYTDRFLLLTCSAGLLLTLILLSGITDPDNYTRITFGFIIPFLGFIISSLLLIVKIFKTKEESSL
;
A
#
# COMPACT_ATOMS: atom_id res chain seq x y z
N MET A 1 -17.02 7.36 4.12
CA MET A 1 -15.99 6.28 4.03
C MET A 1 -15.15 6.41 2.77
N LYS A 2 -15.73 6.76 1.61
CA LYS A 2 -14.98 7.05 0.38
C LYS A 2 -13.80 8.02 0.62
N GLY A 3 -14.03 9.13 1.32
CA GLY A 3 -12.96 10.08 1.70
C GLY A 3 -11.82 9.44 2.49
N LEU A 4 -12.11 8.71 3.57
CA LEU A 4 -11.08 8.03 4.37
C LEU A 4 -10.31 6.97 3.56
N LYS A 5 -10.97 6.27 2.64
CA LYS A 5 -10.31 5.30 1.76
C LYS A 5 -9.35 6.00 0.80
N ILE A 6 -9.79 7.09 0.19
CA ILE A 6 -8.97 7.89 -0.73
C ILE A 6 -7.77 8.48 0.02
N ILE A 7 -7.98 9.04 1.22
CA ILE A 7 -6.90 9.54 2.07
C ILE A 7 -5.91 8.43 2.40
N SER A 8 -6.39 7.25 2.80
CA SER A 8 -5.54 6.09 3.08
C SER A 8 -4.70 5.69 1.87
N VAL A 9 -5.31 5.58 0.68
CA VAL A 9 -4.58 5.24 -0.56
C VAL A 9 -3.58 6.32 -0.95
N ILE A 10 -3.96 7.61 -0.91
CA ILE A 10 -3.05 8.71 -1.22
C ILE A 10 -1.87 8.73 -0.23
N SER A 11 -2.15 8.60 1.07
CA SER A 11 -1.12 8.49 2.09
C SER A 11 -0.19 7.31 1.79
N PHE A 12 -0.73 6.12 1.50
CA PHE A 12 0.06 4.94 1.12
C PHE A 12 0.98 5.20 -0.08
N LEU A 13 0.46 5.84 -1.13
CA LEU A 13 1.22 6.15 -2.36
C LEU A 13 2.32 7.18 -2.14
N LEU A 14 2.15 8.09 -1.17
CA LEU A 14 3.11 9.13 -0.83
C LEU A 14 4.20 8.68 0.15
N ILE A 15 4.09 7.50 0.75
CA ILE A 15 5.14 6.99 1.63
C ILE A 15 6.42 6.77 0.81
N GLY A 16 7.49 7.47 1.18
CA GLY A 16 8.84 7.23 0.67
C GLY A 16 9.49 6.02 1.32
N GLY A 17 10.37 5.30 0.63
CA GLY A 17 11.24 4.33 1.32
C GLY A 17 12.27 5.01 2.23
N ILE A 18 12.97 4.22 3.05
CA ILE A 18 14.10 4.68 3.88
C ILE A 18 15.47 4.18 3.37
N GLN A 19 15.48 3.44 2.27
CA GLN A 19 16.68 2.90 1.61
C GLN A 19 17.51 3.96 0.86
N LEU A 20 18.72 3.61 0.43
CA LEU A 20 19.69 4.50 -0.23
C LEU A 20 19.15 5.23 -1.47
N HIS A 21 18.32 4.54 -2.26
CA HIS A 21 17.66 5.07 -3.46
C HIS A 21 16.15 5.00 -3.33
N ALA A 22 15.66 5.15 -2.11
CA ALA A 22 14.24 5.11 -1.84
C ALA A 22 13.49 6.19 -2.63
N THR A 23 12.39 5.76 -3.25
CA THR A 23 11.44 6.65 -3.92
C THR A 23 10.09 6.55 -3.23
N VAL A 24 9.14 7.42 -3.59
CA VAL A 24 7.76 7.28 -3.11
C VAL A 24 7.12 6.05 -3.73
N ASN A 25 6.27 5.37 -2.97
CA ASN A 25 5.56 4.17 -3.43
C ASN A 25 4.90 4.39 -4.80
N LEU A 26 4.34 5.56 -5.08
CA LEU A 26 3.80 5.87 -6.41
C LEU A 26 4.82 5.68 -7.55
N ILE A 27 6.04 6.19 -7.39
CA ILE A 27 7.10 6.09 -8.41
C ILE A 27 7.57 4.63 -8.49
N MET A 28 7.76 3.96 -7.35
CA MET A 28 8.09 2.53 -7.31
C MET A 28 7.07 1.69 -8.08
N LEU A 29 5.78 1.93 -7.86
CA LEU A 29 4.71 1.20 -8.55
C LEU A 29 4.78 1.42 -10.07
N LEU A 30 4.99 2.66 -10.52
CA LEU A 30 5.13 2.96 -11.94
C LEU A 30 6.35 2.30 -12.57
N LEU A 31 7.50 2.30 -11.87
CA LEU A 31 8.70 1.63 -12.32
C LEU A 31 8.49 0.12 -12.44
N TYR A 32 7.87 -0.52 -11.45
CA TYR A 32 7.57 -1.94 -11.51
C TYR A 32 6.56 -2.31 -12.61
N ILE A 33 5.56 -1.46 -12.87
CA ILE A 33 4.67 -1.64 -14.03
C ILE A 33 5.47 -1.57 -15.33
N TYR A 34 6.34 -0.58 -15.48
CA TYR A 34 7.17 -0.43 -16.68
C TYR A 34 8.09 -1.64 -16.89
N THR A 35 8.79 -2.08 -15.84
CA THR A 35 9.66 -3.25 -15.87
C THR A 35 8.88 -4.53 -16.19
N LEU A 36 7.68 -4.69 -15.63
CA LEU A 36 6.79 -5.81 -15.96
C LEU A 36 6.41 -5.82 -17.45
N ILE A 37 6.05 -4.67 -18.02
CA ILE A 37 5.72 -4.53 -19.44
C ILE A 37 6.94 -4.86 -20.30
N GLN A 38 8.11 -4.30 -20.01
CA GLN A 38 9.34 -4.58 -20.76
C GLN A 38 9.68 -6.07 -20.77
N ASN A 39 9.58 -6.74 -19.61
CA ASN A 39 9.85 -8.17 -19.51
C ASN A 39 8.87 -9.05 -20.30
N ILE A 40 7.63 -8.58 -20.51
CA ILE A 40 6.63 -9.30 -21.31
C ILE A 40 6.86 -9.11 -22.82
N PHE A 41 7.26 -7.91 -23.25
CA PHE A 41 7.30 -7.54 -24.68
C PHE A 41 8.71 -7.53 -25.30
N SER A 42 9.79 -7.53 -24.52
CA SER A 42 11.18 -7.42 -25.01
C SER A 42 12.03 -8.63 -24.57
N PRO A 43 12.03 -9.74 -25.32
CA PRO A 43 12.97 -10.84 -25.06
C PRO A 43 14.40 -10.51 -25.55
N PRO A 44 15.46 -10.97 -24.84
CA PRO A 44 15.44 -11.88 -23.70
C PRO A 44 15.14 -11.16 -22.37
N PRO A 45 14.40 -11.81 -21.45
CA PRO A 45 14.06 -11.22 -20.15
C PRO A 45 15.33 -10.91 -19.36
N VAL A 46 15.40 -9.69 -18.81
CA VAL A 46 16.44 -9.31 -17.84
C VAL A 46 16.10 -10.02 -16.53
N LEU A 47 16.64 -11.23 -16.36
CA LEU A 47 16.19 -12.20 -15.34
C LEU A 47 16.34 -11.72 -13.89
N ASP A 48 17.28 -10.80 -13.61
CA ASP A 48 17.75 -10.50 -12.26
C ASP A 48 16.76 -9.71 -11.38
N SER A 49 15.65 -9.16 -11.93
CA SER A 49 14.69 -8.33 -11.16
C SER A 49 13.20 -8.66 -11.45
N SER A 50 12.95 -9.83 -12.03
CA SER A 50 11.61 -10.21 -12.54
C SER A 50 10.55 -10.46 -11.46
N TRP A 51 10.93 -10.98 -10.29
CA TRP A 51 9.99 -11.40 -9.25
C TRP A 51 9.42 -10.22 -8.43
N GLU A 52 10.22 -9.18 -8.17
CA GLU A 52 9.75 -7.95 -7.49
C GLU A 52 8.70 -7.23 -8.33
N SER A 53 8.92 -7.20 -9.64
CA SER A 53 7.98 -6.62 -10.60
C SER A 53 6.67 -7.42 -10.68
N LEU A 54 6.64 -8.69 -10.25
CA LEU A 54 5.41 -9.49 -10.20
C LEU A 54 4.54 -9.14 -8.97
N LEU A 55 5.17 -8.69 -7.87
CA LEU A 55 4.47 -8.25 -6.65
C LEU A 55 3.62 -6.99 -6.88
N ILE A 56 3.81 -6.29 -8.00
CA ILE A 56 3.00 -5.13 -8.36
C ILE A 56 1.53 -5.47 -8.58
N ILE A 57 1.25 -6.65 -9.14
CA ILE A 57 -0.09 -7.11 -9.51
C ILE A 57 -0.98 -7.22 -8.26
N PRO A 58 -0.59 -7.97 -7.20
CA PRO A 58 -1.40 -8.05 -5.99
C PRO A 58 -1.50 -6.70 -5.26
N ILE A 59 -0.50 -5.81 -5.33
CA ILE A 59 -0.59 -4.48 -4.71
C ILE A 59 -1.67 -3.63 -5.38
N ILE A 60 -1.64 -3.53 -6.72
CA ILE A 60 -2.65 -2.79 -7.50
C ILE A 60 -4.03 -3.39 -7.26
N GLY A 61 -4.15 -4.72 -7.32
CA GLY A 61 -5.39 -5.43 -7.02
C GLY A 61 -5.93 -5.09 -5.63
N THR A 62 -5.06 -5.05 -4.61
CA THR A 62 -5.44 -4.69 -3.24
C THR A 62 -5.94 -3.26 -3.15
N ILE A 63 -5.30 -2.30 -3.82
CA ILE A 63 -5.75 -0.89 -3.86
C ILE A 63 -7.15 -0.79 -4.51
N ILE A 64 -7.35 -1.45 -5.65
CA ILE A 64 -8.63 -1.45 -6.38
C ILE A 64 -9.74 -2.05 -5.52
N ILE A 65 -9.50 -3.22 -4.91
CA ILE A 65 -10.46 -3.89 -4.04
C ILE A 65 -10.76 -3.02 -2.81
N PHE A 66 -9.75 -2.44 -2.19
CA PHE A 66 -9.90 -1.55 -1.03
C PHE A 66 -10.82 -0.37 -1.34
N LEU A 67 -10.61 0.30 -2.48
CA LEU A 67 -11.45 1.40 -2.94
C LEU A 67 -12.89 0.93 -3.23
N SER A 68 -13.04 -0.24 -3.85
CA SER A 68 -14.32 -0.80 -4.32
C SER A 68 -15.20 -1.43 -3.23
N CYS A 69 -14.63 -1.81 -2.07
CA CYS A 69 -15.38 -2.44 -0.98
C CYS A 69 -16.61 -1.63 -0.55
N LYS A 70 -17.77 -2.29 -0.41
CA LYS A 70 -19.00 -1.66 0.08
C LYS A 70 -19.04 -1.67 1.61
N ARG A 71 -19.82 -0.73 2.18
CA ARG A 71 -19.74 -0.34 3.60
C ARG A 71 -20.02 -1.47 4.60
N TYR A 72 -20.86 -2.42 4.25
CA TYR A 72 -21.46 -3.35 5.22
C TYR A 72 -21.16 -4.82 4.93
N THR A 73 -21.06 -5.19 3.65
CA THR A 73 -20.81 -6.58 3.24
C THR A 73 -19.33 -6.97 3.36
N ASP A 74 -18.43 -6.02 3.12
CA ASP A 74 -17.02 -6.31 2.83
C ASP A 74 -16.07 -5.93 3.98
N ARG A 75 -16.58 -5.90 5.22
CA ARG A 75 -15.80 -5.44 6.40
C ARG A 75 -14.50 -6.22 6.62
N PHE A 76 -14.55 -7.55 6.46
CA PHE A 76 -13.37 -8.40 6.58
C PHE A 76 -12.43 -8.21 5.39
N LEU A 77 -12.98 -8.05 4.18
CA LEU A 77 -12.20 -7.79 2.98
C LEU A 77 -11.43 -6.47 3.09
N LEU A 78 -12.07 -5.43 3.61
CA LEU A 78 -11.43 -4.13 3.82
C LEU A 78 -10.30 -4.21 4.85
N LEU A 79 -10.49 -4.97 5.93
CA LEU A 79 -9.46 -5.19 6.94
C LEU A 79 -8.28 -5.98 6.35
N THR A 80 -8.55 -7.03 5.58
CA THR A 80 -7.52 -7.79 4.86
C THR A 80 -6.76 -6.90 3.88
N CYS A 81 -7.43 -6.03 3.13
CA CYS A 81 -6.77 -5.09 2.24
C CYS A 81 -5.90 -4.08 2.99
N SER A 82 -6.37 -3.51 4.10
CA SER A 82 -5.56 -2.63 4.94
C SER A 82 -4.32 -3.34 5.50
N ALA A 83 -4.48 -4.58 5.99
CA ALA A 83 -3.35 -5.38 6.46
C ALA A 83 -2.37 -5.73 5.33
N GLY A 84 -2.88 -6.07 4.14
CA GLY A 84 -2.07 -6.33 2.96
C GLY A 84 -1.24 -5.12 2.53
N LEU A 85 -1.84 -3.93 2.50
CA LEU A 85 -1.13 -2.67 2.22
C LEU A 85 -0.10 -2.31 3.31
N LEU A 86 -0.35 -2.70 4.56
CA LEU A 86 0.63 -2.51 5.64
C LEU A 86 1.82 -3.48 5.51
N LEU A 87 1.58 -4.73 5.13
CA LEU A 87 2.64 -5.70 4.87
C LEU A 87 3.50 -5.29 3.68
N THR A 88 2.90 -4.77 2.62
CA THR A 88 3.65 -4.29 1.45
C THR A 88 4.51 -3.08 1.82
N LEU A 89 4.08 -2.23 2.76
CA LEU A 89 4.92 -1.16 3.29
C LEU A 89 6.19 -1.67 3.97
N ILE A 90 6.13 -2.76 4.72
CA ILE A 90 7.32 -3.35 5.35
C ILE A 90 8.32 -3.79 4.27
N LEU A 91 7.82 -4.39 3.19
CA LEU A 91 8.65 -4.85 2.07
C LEU A 91 9.24 -3.69 1.25
N LEU A 92 8.42 -2.69 0.89
CA LEU A 92 8.84 -1.59 0.01
C LEU A 92 9.67 -0.52 0.72
N SER A 93 9.49 -0.33 2.03
CA SER A 93 10.17 0.75 2.75
C SER A 93 11.65 0.46 3.04
N GLY A 94 12.03 -0.81 3.17
CA GLY A 94 13.34 -1.23 3.68
C GLY A 94 13.51 -1.10 5.18
N ILE A 95 12.41 -1.02 5.93
CA ILE A 95 12.40 -0.94 7.40
C ILE A 95 12.92 -2.21 8.08
N THR A 96 13.12 -3.30 7.34
CA THR A 96 13.69 -4.54 7.87
C THR A 96 15.20 -4.47 8.09
N ASP A 97 15.88 -3.50 7.47
CA ASP A 97 17.32 -3.33 7.55
C ASP A 97 17.66 -2.16 8.50
N PRO A 98 18.28 -2.43 9.66
CA PRO A 98 18.61 -1.42 10.66
C PRO A 98 19.52 -0.29 10.16
N ASP A 99 20.36 -0.55 9.15
CA ASP A 99 21.28 0.45 8.62
C ASP A 99 20.54 1.63 7.95
N ASN A 100 19.29 1.40 7.54
CA ASN A 100 18.43 2.40 6.94
C ASN A 100 17.75 3.34 7.96
N TYR A 101 17.81 3.05 9.26
CA TYR A 101 17.04 3.81 10.27
C TYR A 101 17.54 5.24 10.45
N THR A 102 18.82 5.48 10.15
CA THR A 102 19.42 6.82 10.13
C THR A 102 18.82 7.73 9.04
N ARG A 103 18.09 7.16 8.07
CA ARG A 103 17.51 7.85 6.91
C ARG A 103 16.01 8.10 7.05
N ILE A 104 15.43 7.82 8.21
CA ILE A 104 14.03 8.13 8.47
C ILE A 104 13.83 9.64 8.43
N THR A 105 13.00 10.10 7.50
CA THR A 105 12.67 11.53 7.33
C THR A 105 11.19 11.79 7.62
N PHE A 106 10.83 13.07 7.79
CA PHE A 106 9.43 13.47 7.85
C PHE A 106 8.62 13.07 6.61
N GLY A 107 9.28 12.94 5.45
CA GLY A 107 8.66 12.44 4.22
C GLY A 107 8.23 10.97 4.29
N PHE A 108 8.79 10.18 5.21
CA PHE A 108 8.29 8.83 5.53
C PHE A 108 7.23 8.89 6.62
N ILE A 109 7.53 9.57 7.73
CA ILE A 109 6.72 9.55 8.96
C ILE A 109 5.31 10.10 8.73
N ILE A 110 5.21 11.27 8.09
CA ILE A 110 3.92 11.97 7.91
C ILE A 110 2.93 11.13 7.09
N PRO A 111 3.26 10.68 5.86
CA PRO A 111 2.34 9.86 5.07
C PRO A 111 2.11 8.48 5.71
N PHE A 112 3.10 7.91 6.40
CA PHE A 112 2.93 6.66 7.13
C PHE A 112 1.88 6.78 8.25
N LEU A 113 2.00 7.80 9.12
CA LEU A 113 1.00 8.06 10.15
C LEU A 113 -0.37 8.37 9.54
N GLY A 114 -0.42 9.13 8.44
CA GLY A 114 -1.66 9.39 7.70
C GLY A 114 -2.35 8.10 7.25
N PHE A 115 -1.59 7.15 6.72
CA PHE A 115 -2.08 5.83 6.31
C PHE A 115 -2.60 5.01 7.51
N ILE A 116 -1.85 4.97 8.62
CA ILE A 116 -2.25 4.22 9.83
C ILE A 116 -3.52 4.81 10.43
N ILE A 117 -3.55 6.11 10.69
CA ILE A 117 -4.69 6.79 11.33
C ILE A 117 -5.94 6.67 10.46
N SER A 118 -5.82 6.93 9.16
CA SER A 118 -6.97 6.82 8.25
C SER A 118 -7.51 5.39 8.16
N SER A 119 -6.64 4.38 8.16
CA SER A 119 -7.02 2.97 8.15
C SER A 119 -7.72 2.55 9.44
N LEU A 120 -7.18 2.95 10.60
CA LEU A 120 -7.80 2.68 11.91
C LEU A 120 -9.17 3.33 12.04
N LEU A 121 -9.31 4.60 11.65
CA LEU A 121 -10.59 5.30 11.64
C LEU A 121 -11.62 4.61 10.73
N LEU A 122 -11.17 4.05 9.61
CA LEU A 122 -12.02 3.28 8.69
C LEU A 122 -12.53 2.01 9.35
N ILE A 123 -11.65 1.26 10.01
CA ILE A 123 -11.98 0.02 10.72
C ILE A 123 -12.97 0.32 11.84
N VAL A 124 -12.66 1.26 12.74
CA VAL A 124 -13.55 1.63 13.86
C VAL A 124 -14.93 2.04 13.37
N LYS A 125 -15.00 2.85 12.31
CA LYS A 125 -16.28 3.31 11.74
C LYS A 125 -17.13 2.17 11.17
N ILE A 126 -16.50 1.17 10.55
CA ILE A 126 -17.18 0.00 10.00
C ILE A 126 -17.77 -0.86 11.13
N PHE A 127 -17.01 -1.11 12.19
CA PHE A 127 -17.48 -1.93 13.31
C PHE A 127 -18.56 -1.21 14.13
N LYS A 128 -18.40 0.08 14.42
CA LYS A 128 -19.40 0.87 15.16
C LYS A 128 -20.75 0.96 14.43
N THR A 129 -20.73 1.17 13.11
CA THR A 129 -22.00 1.29 12.36
C THR A 129 -22.77 -0.03 12.32
N LYS A 130 -22.10 -1.19 12.47
CA LYS A 130 -22.79 -2.47 12.50
C LYS A 130 -23.62 -2.62 13.79
N GLU A 131 -23.04 -2.22 14.91
CA GLU A 131 -23.67 -2.31 16.23
C GLU A 131 -24.98 -1.50 16.28
N GLU A 132 -24.98 -0.30 15.68
CA GLU A 132 -26.16 0.55 15.52
C GLU A 132 -27.23 -0.03 14.56
N SER A 133 -26.85 -0.91 13.63
CA SER A 133 -27.80 -1.56 12.68
C SER A 133 -28.39 -2.88 13.18
N SER A 134 -27.88 -3.40 14.29
CA SER A 134 -28.35 -4.63 14.94
C SER A 134 -29.23 -4.39 16.18
N LEU A 135 -29.46 -3.11 16.52
CA LEU A 135 -30.41 -2.62 17.52
C LEU A 135 -31.67 -2.12 16.82
#